data_AF-A0A3A8WS22-F1
#
_entry.id   AF-A0A3A8WS22-F1
#
_cell.length_a   1.000
_cell.length_b   1.000
_cell.length_c   1.000
_cell.angle_alpha   90.00
_cell.angle_beta   90.00
_cell.angle_gamma   90.00
#
_symmetry.space_group_name_H-M   'P 1'
#
loop_
_entity.id
_entity.type
_entity.pdbx_description
1 polymer ?
#
loop_
_entity_poly.entity_id
_entity_poly.type
_entity_poly.pdbx_seq_one_letter_code
_entity_poly.pdbx_strand_id
1 'polypeptide(L)'
;MIDKGRNEIFFIRRLHYNDTCKVNQLFTGGECKVVKLNILNMKNFLDTVNACTGKVNMLCPDGKKLNINGEEKIQDNLWRQYRQNKDCLRLVLEIPNPTDYMNIVSYYAGDC
;
A
#
# COMPACT_ATOMS: atom_id res chain seq x y z
N MET A 1 36.98 17.66 5.64
CA MET A 1 35.50 17.78 5.71
C MET A 1 34.93 16.52 5.07
N ILE A 2 34.28 15.67 5.86
CA ILE A 2 33.63 14.44 5.40
C ILE A 2 32.21 14.83 5.01
N ASP A 3 31.84 14.67 3.75
CA ASP A 3 30.43 14.54 3.38
C ASP A 3 30.24 13.22 2.62
N LYS A 4 29.59 12.29 3.32
CA LYS A 4 29.10 11.01 2.81
C LYS A 4 27.71 11.26 2.25
N GLY A 5 27.61 11.46 0.94
CA GLY A 5 26.33 11.62 0.24
C GLY A 5 26.22 10.72 -1.00
N ARG A 6 26.74 9.48 -0.94
CA ARG A 6 26.53 8.48 -1.99
C ARG A 6 25.42 7.53 -1.55
N ASN A 7 24.28 7.57 -2.27
CA ASN A 7 23.41 6.44 -2.66
C ASN A 7 21.89 6.67 -2.50
N GLU A 8 21.33 7.76 -3.03
CA GLU A 8 19.87 7.92 -3.20
C GLU A 8 19.42 7.82 -4.68
N ILE A 9 20.27 7.27 -5.55
CA ILE A 9 20.09 7.31 -7.02
C ILE A 9 19.55 5.98 -7.59
N PHE A 10 19.01 5.06 -6.78
CA PHE A 10 18.65 3.72 -7.28
C PHE A 10 17.21 3.22 -7.06
N PHE A 11 16.29 4.02 -6.52
CA PHE A 11 14.87 3.61 -6.43
C PHE A 11 13.96 4.21 -7.50
N ILE A 12 14.48 5.05 -8.41
CA ILE A 12 13.73 5.65 -9.53
C ILE A 12 13.92 4.85 -10.83
N ARG A 13 13.99 3.51 -10.73
CA ARG A 13 14.05 2.64 -11.93
C ARG A 13 12.80 1.79 -12.02
N ARG A 14 11.80 2.36 -12.70
CA ARG A 14 10.76 1.64 -13.45
C ARG A 14 10.03 0.54 -12.66
N LEU A 15 9.20 0.94 -11.70
CA LEU A 15 7.97 0.18 -11.50
C LEU A 15 7.06 0.52 -12.68
N HIS A 16 7.24 -0.20 -13.79
CA HIS A 16 6.08 -0.58 -14.59
C HIS A 16 5.20 -1.39 -13.65
N TYR A 17 4.41 -0.69 -12.83
CA TYR A 17 3.42 -1.30 -11.95
C TYR A 17 2.21 -1.65 -12.81
N ASN A 18 2.40 -2.58 -13.73
CA ASN A 18 1.39 -3.30 -14.47
C ASN A 18 2.05 -4.58 -15.00
N ASP A 19 1.31 -5.69 -14.88
CA ASP A 19 1.52 -6.98 -15.53
C ASP A 19 2.18 -8.17 -14.81
N THR A 20 2.77 -8.05 -13.61
CA THR A 20 3.17 -9.28 -12.89
C THR A 20 2.93 -9.23 -11.38
N CYS A 21 1.67 -9.11 -10.96
CA CYS A 21 1.29 -9.75 -9.69
C CYS A 21 1.25 -11.27 -9.93
N LYS A 22 2.42 -11.91 -10.11
CA LYS A 22 2.53 -13.33 -9.80
C LYS A 22 2.37 -13.42 -8.29
N VAL A 23 1.22 -13.93 -7.86
CA VAL A 23 0.92 -14.19 -6.46
C VAL A 23 1.93 -15.24 -5.99
N ASN A 24 3.06 -14.80 -5.46
CA ASN A 24 3.91 -15.67 -4.66
C ASN A 24 3.19 -15.81 -3.32
N GLN A 25 2.32 -16.81 -3.25
CA GLN A 25 1.63 -17.25 -2.05
C GLN A 25 2.66 -17.91 -1.13
N LEU A 26 3.55 -17.12 -0.55
CA LEU A 26 4.43 -17.58 0.51
C LEU A 26 4.56 -16.48 1.56
N PHE A 27 3.60 -16.44 2.47
CA PHE A 27 3.81 -15.81 3.77
C PHE A 27 3.39 -16.79 4.86
N THR A 28 4.34 -17.00 5.76
CA THR A 28 4.46 -18.04 6.77
C THR A 28 3.52 -17.80 7.96
N GLY A 29 2.85 -18.87 8.41
CA GLY A 29 2.58 -19.13 9.83
C GLY A 29 1.74 -18.10 10.59
N GLY A 30 0.49 -17.89 10.17
CA GLY A 30 -0.51 -17.08 10.86
C GLY A 30 -1.51 -16.54 9.83
N GLU A 31 -2.80 -16.58 10.12
CA GLU A 31 -3.88 -16.17 9.19
C GLU A 31 -3.88 -14.65 8.92
N CYS A 32 -2.82 -14.11 8.31
CA CYS A 32 -2.77 -12.72 7.88
C CYS A 32 -3.69 -12.54 6.67
N LYS A 33 -4.77 -11.77 6.84
CA LYS A 33 -5.72 -11.48 5.76
C LYS A 33 -5.10 -10.48 4.79
N VAL A 34 -4.93 -10.91 3.54
CA VAL A 34 -4.40 -10.08 2.45
C VAL A 34 -5.51 -9.74 1.47
N VAL A 35 -5.57 -8.49 1.02
CA VAL A 35 -6.52 -8.03 0.01
C VAL A 35 -5.81 -7.25 -1.09
N LYS A 36 -6.24 -7.44 -2.33
CA LYS A 36 -5.76 -6.69 -3.49
C LYS A 36 -6.85 -5.74 -3.96
N LEU A 37 -6.54 -4.46 -4.01
CA LEU A 37 -7.50 -3.38 -4.29
C LEU A 37 -7.02 -2.53 -5.46
N ASN A 38 -7.97 -1.94 -6.19
CA ASN A 38 -7.69 -0.91 -7.18
C ASN A 38 -8.25 0.43 -6.69
N ILE A 39 -7.39 1.30 -6.18
CA ILE A 39 -7.80 2.56 -5.58
C ILE A 39 -8.11 3.58 -6.68
N LEU A 40 -9.38 3.97 -6.77
CA LEU A 40 -9.90 4.99 -7.67
C LEU A 40 -10.20 6.32 -6.96
N ASN A 41 -10.21 6.33 -5.63
CA ASN A 41 -10.40 7.51 -4.81
C ASN A 41 -9.42 7.49 -3.64
N MET A 42 -8.24 8.09 -3.84
CA MET A 42 -7.17 8.11 -2.84
C MET A 42 -7.59 8.79 -1.52
N LYS A 43 -8.46 9.80 -1.58
CA LYS A 43 -8.90 10.52 -0.38
C LYS A 43 -9.74 9.61 0.52
N ASN A 44 -10.81 9.03 -0.01
CA ASN A 44 -11.69 8.15 0.77
C ASN A 44 -10.93 6.90 1.26
N PHE A 45 -10.01 6.39 0.43
CA PHE A 45 -9.14 5.29 0.83
C PHE A 45 -8.29 5.64 2.06
N LEU A 46 -7.57 6.77 2.03
CA LEU A 46 -6.74 7.17 3.16
C LEU A 46 -7.55 7.54 4.41
N ASP A 47 -8.71 8.15 4.24
CA ASP A 47 -9.64 8.41 5.35
C ASP A 47 -10.06 7.08 6.02
N THR A 48 -10.36 6.05 5.23
CA THR A 48 -10.69 4.70 5.73
C THR A 48 -9.50 4.04 6.42
N VAL A 49 -8.30 4.14 5.84
CA VAL A 49 -7.06 3.61 6.42
C VAL A 49 -6.75 4.27 7.76
N ASN A 50 -6.94 5.59 7.87
CA ASN A 50 -6.69 6.35 9.10
C ASN A 50 -7.76 6.11 10.19
N ALA A 51 -8.94 5.61 9.81
CA ALA A 51 -9.96 5.15 10.76
C ALA A 51 -9.67 3.75 11.33
N CYS A 52 -8.69 3.01 10.77
CA CYS A 52 -8.33 1.69 11.29
C CYS A 52 -7.60 1.79 12.63
N THR A 53 -7.83 0.81 13.50
CA THR A 53 -7.21 0.76 14.83
C THR A 53 -5.81 0.11 14.81
N GLY A 54 -5.63 -0.87 13.93
CA GLY A 54 -4.40 -1.63 13.76
C GLY A 54 -3.56 -1.16 12.59
N LYS A 55 -2.43 -1.85 12.40
CA LYS A 55 -1.55 -1.61 11.24
C LYS A 55 -2.28 -1.99 9.95
N VAL A 56 -2.10 -1.16 8.94
CA VAL A 56 -2.50 -1.47 7.56
C VAL A 56 -1.20 -1.48 6.77
N ASN A 57 -0.73 -2.67 6.40
CA ASN A 57 0.57 -2.81 5.75
C ASN A 57 0.40 -2.94 4.24
N MET A 58 1.09 -2.10 3.48
CA MET A 58 1.28 -2.33 2.06
C MET A 58 2.34 -3.40 1.85
N LEU A 59 2.03 -4.38 1.01
CA LEU A 59 2.99 -5.38 0.53
C LEU A 59 3.69 -4.84 -0.71
N CYS A 60 4.99 -4.56 -0.58
CA CYS A 60 5.83 -4.14 -1.69
C CYS A 60 6.26 -5.35 -2.54
N PRO A 61 6.56 -5.16 -3.84
CA PRO A 61 7.05 -6.24 -4.70
C PRO A 61 8.35 -6.89 -4.22
N ASP A 62 9.15 -6.17 -3.43
CA ASP A 62 10.39 -6.66 -2.80
C ASP A 62 10.13 -7.50 -1.53
N GLY A 63 8.86 -7.75 -1.19
CA GLY A 63 8.44 -8.51 -0.02
C GLY A 63 8.41 -7.71 1.28
N LYS A 64 8.77 -6.41 1.25
CA LYS A 64 8.69 -5.56 2.44
C LYS A 64 7.25 -5.18 2.75
N LYS A 65 7.02 -4.88 4.03
CA LYS A 65 5.76 -4.40 4.57
C LYS A 65 5.93 -2.97 5.04
N LEU A 66 5.09 -2.07 4.55
CA LEU A 66 5.10 -0.66 4.96
C LEU A 66 3.74 -0.32 5.57
N ASN A 67 3.73 0.06 6.84
CA ASN A 67 2.50 0.56 7.46
C ASN A 67 2.09 1.88 6.81
N ILE A 68 0.81 2.02 6.49
CA ILE A 68 0.24 3.25 5.93
C ILE A 68 -0.69 3.97 6.90
N ASN A 69 -1.21 3.29 7.93
CA ASN A 69 -2.12 3.89 8.90
C ASN A 69 -1.38 4.95 9.75
N GLY A 70 -1.81 6.21 9.66
CA GLY A 70 -1.22 7.35 10.39
C GLY A 70 0.16 7.80 9.90
N GLU A 71 0.68 7.24 8.81
CA GLU A 71 2.05 7.51 8.34
C GLU A 71 2.07 8.56 7.21
N GLU A 72 2.02 9.85 7.57
CA GLU A 72 1.89 10.97 6.62
C GLU A 72 2.89 10.93 5.46
N LYS A 73 4.18 10.69 5.73
CA LYS A 73 5.22 10.64 4.68
C LYS A 73 4.96 9.55 3.65
N ILE A 74 4.40 8.42 4.08
CA ILE A 74 4.08 7.29 3.20
C ILE A 74 2.81 7.62 2.43
N GLN A 75 1.81 8.21 3.07
CA GLN A 75 0.56 8.66 2.44
C GLN A 75 0.81 9.74 1.37
N ASP A 76 1.72 10.69 1.63
CA ASP A 76 2.14 11.70 0.64
C ASP A 76 2.80 11.06 -0.60
N ASN A 77 3.60 10.02 -0.39
CA ASN A 77 4.19 9.27 -1.50
C ASN A 77 3.11 8.55 -2.31
N LEU A 78 2.11 7.96 -1.65
CA LEU A 78 0.97 7.33 -2.33
C LEU A 78 0.17 8.34 -3.16
N TRP A 79 -0.06 9.54 -2.64
CA TRP A 79 -0.70 10.61 -3.40
C TRP A 79 0.05 10.97 -4.68
N ARG A 80 1.39 11.07 -4.60
CA ARG A 80 2.23 11.35 -5.77
C ARG A 80 2.15 10.22 -6.79
N GLN A 81 2.23 8.96 -6.33
CA GLN A 81 2.12 7.79 -7.21
C GLN A 81 0.74 7.70 -7.87
N TYR A 82 -0.32 7.93 -7.13
CA TYR A 82 -1.69 7.91 -7.64
C TYR A 82 -1.91 8.93 -8.76
N ARG A 83 -1.45 10.18 -8.57
CA ARG A 83 -1.53 11.22 -9.61
C ARG A 83 -0.68 10.87 -10.84
N GLN A 84 0.50 10.29 -10.63
CA GLN A 84 1.37 9.82 -11.72
C GLN A 84 0.73 8.68 -12.53
N ASN A 85 -0.09 7.84 -11.88
CA ASN A 85 -0.77 6.71 -12.50
C ASN A 85 -2.20 7.04 -12.98
N LYS A 86 -2.46 8.29 -13.37
CA LYS A 86 -3.75 8.76 -13.92
C LYS A 86 -4.92 8.50 -12.98
N ASP A 87 -4.74 8.86 -11.72
CA ASP A 87 -5.75 8.76 -10.66
C ASP A 87 -6.22 7.31 -10.43
N CYS A 88 -5.29 6.35 -10.55
CA CYS A 88 -5.55 4.94 -10.29
C CYS A 88 -4.31 4.31 -9.65
N LEU A 89 -4.48 3.59 -8.55
CA LEU A 89 -3.36 2.90 -7.91
C LEU A 89 -3.79 1.52 -7.40
N ARG A 90 -3.19 0.46 -7.93
CA ARG A 90 -3.42 -0.89 -7.45
C ARG A 90 -2.47 -1.19 -6.28
N LEU A 91 -3.02 -1.71 -5.20
CA LEU A 91 -2.29 -2.00 -3.96
C LEU A 91 -2.60 -3.41 -3.45
N VAL A 92 -1.66 -3.99 -2.71
CA VAL A 92 -1.86 -5.22 -1.94
C VAL A 92 -1.66 -4.88 -0.48
N LEU A 93 -2.66 -5.15 0.35
CA LEU A 93 -2.66 -4.82 1.76
C LEU A 93 -2.71 -6.08 2.60
N GLU A 94 -1.89 -6.11 3.65
CA GLU A 94 -2.02 -7.02 4.78
C GLU A 94 -2.62 -6.26 5.96
N ILE A 95 -3.74 -6.76 6.46
CA ILE A 95 -4.48 -6.12 7.56
C ILE A 95 -4.67 -7.19 8.65
N PRO A 96 -3.84 -7.18 9.71
CA PRO A 96 -3.90 -8.19 10.75
C PRO A 96 -5.18 -8.14 11.59
N ASN A 97 -5.76 -6.94 11.75
CA ASN A 97 -6.98 -6.76 12.52
C ASN A 97 -8.21 -7.14 11.67
N PRO A 98 -9.05 -8.10 12.11
CA PRO A 98 -10.18 -8.58 11.32
C PRO A 98 -11.28 -7.52 11.15
N THR A 99 -11.48 -6.62 12.12
CA THR A 99 -12.47 -5.54 12.03
C THR A 99 -12.03 -4.49 11.00
N ASP A 100 -10.75 -4.08 11.06
CA ASP A 100 -10.19 -3.14 10.10
C ASP A 100 -10.20 -3.72 8.68
N TYR A 101 -9.93 -5.03 8.53
CA TYR A 101 -10.05 -5.74 7.27
C TYR A 101 -11.46 -5.62 6.69
N MET A 102 -12.48 -5.89 7.49
CA MET A 102 -13.89 -5.79 7.05
C MET A 102 -14.27 -4.35 6.69
N ASN A 103 -13.78 -3.35 7.43
CA ASN A 103 -14.02 -1.93 7.10
C ASN A 103 -13.43 -1.55 5.75
N ILE A 104 -12.18 -1.93 5.47
CA ILE A 104 -11.51 -1.66 4.19
C ILE A 104 -12.21 -2.39 3.03
N VAL A 105 -12.59 -3.65 3.22
CA VAL A 105 -13.33 -4.42 2.21
C VAL A 105 -14.72 -3.83 1.95
N SER A 106 -15.43 -3.40 2.99
CA SER A 106 -16.76 -2.79 2.86
C SER A 106 -16.69 -1.46 2.13
N TYR A 107 -15.66 -0.63 2.40
CA TYR A 107 -15.37 0.58 1.63
C TYR A 107 -15.23 0.25 0.14
N TYR A 108 -14.40 -0.74 -0.20
CA TYR A 108 -14.15 -1.08 -1.59
C TYR A 108 -15.38 -1.66 -2.32
N ALA A 109 -16.21 -2.43 -1.62
CA ALA A 109 -17.44 -2.98 -2.20
C ALA A 109 -18.51 -1.92 -2.48
N GLY A 110 -18.46 -0.78 -1.78
CA GLY A 110 -19.39 0.35 -1.97
C GLY A 110 -18.90 1.44 -2.92
N ASP A 111 -17.59 1.49 -3.22
CA ASP A 111 -16.95 2.49 -4.10
C ASP A 111 -16.77 1.98 -5.55
N CYS A 112 -17.53 0.95 -5.94
CA CYS A 112 -17.44 0.25 -7.23
C CYS A 112 -18.73 0.35 -8.06
#